data_AF-A0A6H1NBA3-F1
#
_entry.id   AF-A0A6H1NBA3-F1
#
_cell.length_a   1.000
_cell.length_b   1.000
_cell.length_c   1.000
_cell.angle_alpha   90.00
_cell.angle_beta   90.00
_cell.angle_gamma   90.00
#
_symmetry.space_group_name_H-M   'P 1'
#
loop_
_entity.id
_entity.type
_entity.pdbx_description
1 polymer ?
#
loop_
_entity_poly.entity_id
_entity_poly.type
_entity_poly.pdbx_seq_one_letter_code
_entity_poly.pdbx_strand_id
1 'polypeptide(L)'
;MSSVPPAGLLTVDATTPAVLVLPGPVTRDQVPRLCDDVRARLAAAGAGVVVCDVAGLGPPGLATVDALARMQLAARRAGGRIRLRAPAPPLLLLLELVGLRFELEGEAEEREPALGVQEAVEPGDAAV
;
A
#
# COMPACT_ATOMS: atom_id res chain seq x y z
N MET A 1 16.63 36.83 -6.95
CA MET A 1 15.31 36.35 -6.45
C MET A 1 15.39 34.84 -6.35
N SER A 2 15.81 34.33 -5.18
CA SER A 2 15.96 32.89 -4.97
C SER A 2 14.71 32.39 -4.25
N SER A 3 13.89 31.59 -4.90
CA SER A 3 12.71 30.98 -4.28
C SER A 3 13.13 29.66 -3.64
N VAL A 4 13.16 29.64 -2.30
CA VAL A 4 13.26 28.42 -1.50
C VAL A 4 11.97 27.62 -1.71
N PRO A 5 12.01 26.33 -2.09
CA PRO A 5 10.83 25.48 -2.05
C PRO A 5 10.50 25.16 -0.59
N PRO A 6 9.23 25.17 -0.16
CA PRO A 6 8.90 24.77 1.20
C PRO A 6 9.24 23.30 1.38
N ALA A 7 9.93 22.99 2.47
CA ALA A 7 10.18 21.65 2.92
C ALA A 7 8.84 20.89 2.98
N GLY A 8 8.68 19.91 2.10
CA GLY A 8 7.56 18.99 2.14
C GLY A 8 7.54 18.32 3.50
N LEU A 9 6.51 18.60 4.28
CA LEU A 9 6.19 17.84 5.47
C LEU A 9 5.94 16.39 5.03
N LEU A 10 6.91 15.52 5.30
CA LEU A 10 6.68 14.09 5.36
C LEU A 10 5.77 13.86 6.57
N THR A 11 4.47 14.08 6.41
CA THR A 11 3.48 13.63 7.39
C THR A 11 3.45 12.12 7.30
N VAL A 12 4.35 11.47 8.04
CA VAL A 12 4.26 10.05 8.37
C VAL A 12 3.09 9.94 9.33
N ASP A 13 1.90 9.77 8.77
CA ASP A 13 0.72 9.43 9.54
C ASP A 13 0.88 7.98 9.99
N ALA A 14 1.38 7.80 11.22
CA ALA A 14 1.52 6.51 11.88
C ALA A 14 0.16 5.99 12.41
N THR A 15 -0.96 6.44 11.83
CA THR A 15 -2.28 5.88 12.06
C THR A 15 -2.36 4.52 11.37
N THR A 16 -2.76 3.48 12.11
CA THR A 16 -3.01 2.15 11.54
C THR A 16 -3.91 2.31 10.31
N PRO A 17 -3.44 1.95 9.09
CA PRO A 17 -4.23 2.19 7.89
C PRO A 17 -5.54 1.42 7.97
N ALA A 18 -6.63 2.00 7.46
CA ALA A 18 -7.90 1.30 7.43
C ALA A 18 -7.81 0.12 6.45
N VAL A 19 -7.76 -1.11 6.96
CA VAL A 19 -7.57 -2.33 6.16
C VAL A 19 -8.92 -2.96 5.78
N LEU A 20 -9.08 -3.30 4.50
CA LEU A 20 -10.13 -4.15 3.96
C LEU A 20 -9.49 -5.42 3.40
N VAL A 21 -9.91 -6.59 3.87
CA VAL A 21 -9.37 -7.88 3.42
C VAL A 21 -10.32 -8.51 2.40
N LEU A 22 -9.79 -9.00 1.28
CA LEU A 22 -10.51 -9.79 0.29
C LEU A 22 -10.06 -11.26 0.39
N PRO A 23 -10.75 -12.08 1.20
CA PRO A 23 -10.27 -13.42 1.57
C PRO A 23 -10.49 -14.49 0.48
N GLY A 24 -11.10 -14.13 -0.64
CA GLY A 24 -11.51 -15.07 -1.69
C GLY A 24 -11.90 -14.37 -2.98
N PRO A 25 -12.21 -15.13 -4.04
CA PRO A 25 -12.69 -14.58 -5.31
C PRO A 25 -13.87 -13.63 -5.11
N VAL A 26 -13.82 -12.48 -5.76
CA VAL A 26 -14.87 -11.47 -5.66
C VAL A 26 -15.95 -11.74 -6.70
N THR A 27 -17.20 -11.77 -6.24
CA THR A 27 -18.38 -11.88 -7.11
C THR A 27 -19.01 -10.50 -7.35
N ARG A 28 -19.74 -10.37 -8.45
CA ARG A 28 -20.32 -9.08 -8.88
C ARG A 28 -21.33 -8.52 -7.87
N ASP A 29 -22.06 -9.38 -7.17
CA ASP A 29 -23.04 -9.03 -6.14
C ASP A 29 -22.40 -8.47 -4.86
N GLN A 30 -21.12 -8.77 -4.59
CA GLN A 30 -20.39 -8.23 -3.44
C GLN A 30 -19.92 -6.78 -3.66
N VAL A 31 -19.82 -6.34 -4.92
CA VAL A 31 -19.22 -5.05 -5.26
C VAL A 31 -19.88 -3.84 -4.61
N PRO A 32 -21.23 -3.72 -4.55
CA PRO A 32 -21.88 -2.61 -3.84
C PRO A 32 -21.46 -2.54 -2.37
N ARG A 33 -21.49 -3.69 -1.67
CA ARG A 33 -21.08 -3.80 -0.28
C ARG A 33 -19.62 -3.39 -0.08
N LEU A 34 -18.72 -3.88 -0.94
CA LEU A 34 -17.30 -3.51 -0.87
C LEU A 34 -17.09 -1.99 -1.09
N CYS A 35 -17.87 -1.36 -1.97
CA CYS A 35 -17.83 0.10 -2.17
C CYS A 35 -18.37 0.87 -0.95
N ASP A 36 -19.37 0.36 -0.25
CA ASP A 36 -19.86 0.93 1.01
C ASP A 36 -18.80 0.79 2.11
N ASP A 37 -18.19 -0.38 2.23
CA ASP A 37 -17.13 -0.71 3.19
C ASP A 37 -15.90 0.20 3.04
N VAL A 38 -15.53 0.55 1.80
CA VAL A 38 -14.46 1.52 1.52
C VAL A 38 -14.85 2.94 1.98
N ARG A 39 -16.06 3.38 1.67
CA ARG A 39 -16.56 4.71 2.09
C ARG A 39 -16.63 4.84 3.60
N ALA A 40 -17.15 3.81 4.28
CA ALA A 40 -17.24 3.79 5.73
C ALA A 40 -15.86 3.85 6.39
N ARG A 41 -14.89 3.10 5.86
CA ARG A 41 -13.50 3.15 6.35
C ARG A 41 -12.85 4.51 6.15
N LEU A 42 -13.02 5.14 4.97
CA LEU A 42 -12.49 6.49 4.73
C LEU A 42 -13.10 7.53 5.67
N ALA A 43 -14.40 7.44 5.93
CA ALA A 43 -15.06 8.33 6.88
C ALA A 43 -14.55 8.15 8.32
N ALA A 44 -14.18 6.92 8.70
CA ALA A 44 -13.70 6.61 10.04
C ALA A 44 -12.19 6.88 10.24
N ALA A 45 -11.37 6.68 9.20
CA ALA A 45 -9.92 6.66 9.33
C ALA A 45 -9.28 8.05 9.45
N GLY A 46 -9.92 9.09 8.91
CA GLY A 46 -9.32 10.43 8.78
C GLY A 46 -8.15 10.50 7.79
N ALA A 47 -7.37 9.42 7.68
CA ALA A 47 -6.39 9.15 6.64
C ALA A 47 -7.12 8.76 5.35
N GLY A 48 -6.95 9.56 4.28
CA GLY A 48 -7.60 9.35 2.98
C GLY A 48 -7.13 8.09 2.20
N VAL A 49 -6.70 7.04 2.88
CA VAL A 49 -6.19 5.79 2.29
C VAL A 49 -6.85 4.58 2.94
N VAL A 50 -7.38 3.69 2.10
CA VAL A 50 -7.80 2.33 2.50
C VAL A 50 -6.80 1.35 1.92
N VAL A 51 -6.25 0.50 2.77
CA VAL A 51 -5.40 -0.62 2.35
C VAL A 51 -6.29 -1.81 2.04
N CYS A 52 -6.26 -2.28 0.80
CA CYS A 52 -6.96 -3.49 0.38
C CYS A 52 -5.97 -4.65 0.34
N ASP A 53 -6.10 -5.57 1.29
CA ASP A 53 -5.37 -6.85 1.28
C ASP A 53 -6.03 -7.80 0.29
N VAL A 54 -5.25 -8.19 -0.72
CA VAL A 54 -5.70 -9.00 -1.85
C VAL A 54 -5.03 -10.39 -1.88
N ALA A 55 -4.34 -10.79 -0.81
CA ALA A 55 -3.62 -12.06 -0.75
C ALA A 55 -4.55 -13.28 -0.93
N GLY A 56 -5.80 -13.18 -0.49
CA GLY A 56 -6.78 -14.27 -0.53
C GLY A 56 -7.55 -14.45 -1.84
N LEU A 57 -7.35 -13.59 -2.84
CA LEU A 57 -8.22 -13.56 -4.04
C LEU A 57 -8.16 -14.82 -4.91
N GLY A 58 -7.09 -15.62 -4.82
CA GLY A 58 -6.84 -16.70 -5.78
C GLY A 58 -6.55 -16.18 -7.20
N PRO A 59 -6.75 -17.00 -8.25
CA PRO A 59 -6.54 -16.58 -9.64
C PRO A 59 -7.43 -15.37 -10.00
N PRO A 60 -6.85 -14.23 -10.42
CA PRO A 60 -7.61 -13.02 -10.68
C PRO A 60 -8.37 -13.10 -12.01
N GLY A 61 -9.59 -12.56 -12.01
CA GLY A 61 -10.43 -12.42 -13.20
C GLY A 61 -11.01 -11.03 -13.35
N LEU A 62 -11.80 -10.80 -14.41
CA LEU A 62 -12.41 -9.49 -14.67
C LEU A 62 -13.40 -9.05 -13.58
N ALA A 63 -13.99 -9.99 -12.83
CA ALA A 63 -14.82 -9.65 -11.67
C ALA A 63 -14.02 -8.95 -10.57
N THR A 64 -12.80 -9.42 -10.30
CA THR A 64 -11.86 -8.76 -9.38
C THR A 64 -11.49 -7.37 -9.88
N VAL A 65 -11.20 -7.23 -11.19
CA VAL A 65 -10.85 -5.93 -11.79
C VAL A 65 -12.01 -4.94 -11.68
N ASP A 66 -13.23 -5.35 -12.01
CA ASP A 66 -14.44 -4.51 -11.88
C ASP A 66 -14.64 -4.06 -10.43
N ALA A 67 -14.49 -4.99 -9.47
CA ALA A 67 -14.58 -4.68 -8.05
C ALA A 67 -13.52 -3.66 -7.62
N LEU A 68 -12.24 -3.89 -7.94
CA LEU A 68 -11.13 -2.99 -7.62
C LEU A 68 -11.35 -1.60 -8.25
N ALA A 69 -11.75 -1.53 -9.51
CA ALA A 69 -12.02 -0.27 -10.20
C ALA A 69 -13.15 0.53 -9.53
N ARG A 70 -14.25 -0.14 -9.19
CA ARG A 70 -15.41 0.49 -8.53
C ARG A 70 -15.09 0.93 -7.12
N MET A 71 -14.36 0.13 -6.35
CA MET A 71 -13.88 0.51 -5.04
C MET A 71 -12.94 1.74 -5.13
N GLN A 72 -12.01 1.77 -6.09
CA GLN A 72 -11.12 2.92 -6.29
C GLN A 72 -11.89 4.19 -6.67
N LEU A 73 -12.93 4.05 -7.50
CA LEU A 73 -13.82 5.17 -7.82
C LEU A 73 -14.61 5.64 -6.59
N ALA A 74 -15.12 4.72 -5.77
CA ALA A 74 -15.81 5.04 -4.53
C ALA A 74 -14.89 5.78 -3.54
N ALA A 75 -13.65 5.33 -3.40
CA ALA A 75 -12.63 5.97 -2.59
C ALA A 75 -12.35 7.40 -3.08
N ARG A 76 -12.08 7.57 -4.38
CA ARG A 76 -11.80 8.88 -4.99
C ARG A 76 -12.94 9.86 -4.81
N ARG A 77 -14.19 9.41 -4.95
CA ARG A 77 -15.38 10.24 -4.73
C ARG A 77 -15.56 10.65 -3.27
N ALA A 78 -15.03 9.86 -2.34
CA ALA A 78 -14.99 10.17 -0.91
C ALA A 78 -13.73 10.96 -0.49
N GLY A 79 -12.92 11.43 -1.46
CA GLY A 79 -11.70 12.21 -1.17
C GLY A 79 -10.49 11.36 -0.77
N GLY A 80 -10.56 10.03 -0.94
CA GLY A 80 -9.48 9.11 -0.61
C GLY A 80 -8.98 8.28 -1.79
N ARG A 81 -8.19 7.24 -1.49
CA ARG A 81 -7.64 6.30 -2.47
C ARG A 81 -7.45 4.90 -1.88
N ILE A 82 -7.29 3.91 -2.75
CA ILE A 82 -6.95 2.54 -2.38
C ILE A 82 -5.48 2.27 -2.66
N ARG A 83 -4.86 1.55 -1.73
CA ARG A 83 -3.54 0.95 -1.86
C ARG A 83 -3.67 -0.57 -1.73
N LEU A 84 -3.01 -1.34 -2.60
CA LEU A 84 -3.07 -2.81 -2.57
C LEU A 84 -1.95 -3.37 -1.70
N ARG A 85 -2.28 -4.34 -0.84
CA ARG A 85 -1.34 -5.14 -0.06
C ARG A 85 -1.29 -6.56 -0.61
N ALA A 86 -0.08 -7.08 -0.79
CA ALA A 86 0.18 -8.45 -1.25
C ALA A 86 -0.55 -8.87 -2.56
N PRO A 87 -0.54 -8.05 -3.64
CA PRO A 87 -1.09 -8.50 -4.92
C PRO A 87 -0.22 -9.59 -5.53
N ALA A 88 -0.83 -10.71 -5.91
CA ALA A 88 -0.15 -11.76 -6.66
C ALA A 88 0.28 -11.25 -8.06
N PRO A 89 1.40 -11.72 -8.63
CA PRO A 89 1.88 -11.27 -9.94
C PRO A 89 0.84 -11.35 -11.08
N PRO A 90 -0.02 -12.39 -11.18
CA PRO A 90 -1.06 -12.42 -12.21
C PRO A 90 -2.07 -11.27 -12.10
N LEU A 91 -2.32 -10.77 -10.89
CA LEU A 91 -3.24 -9.64 -10.68
C LEU A 91 -2.59 -8.35 -11.16
N LEU A 92 -1.30 -8.15 -10.88
CA LEU A 92 -0.55 -7.00 -11.36
C LEU A 92 -0.52 -6.95 -12.90
N LEU A 93 -0.24 -8.08 -13.55
CA LEU A 93 -0.26 -8.17 -15.01
C LEU A 93 -1.63 -7.86 -15.60
N LEU A 94 -2.70 -8.39 -14.99
CA LEU A 94 -4.06 -8.12 -15.46
C LEU A 94 -4.42 -6.64 -15.28
N LEU A 95 -4.07 -6.03 -14.14
CA LEU A 95 -4.28 -4.61 -13.88
C LEU A 95 -3.51 -3.72 -14.86
N GLU A 96 -2.26 -4.07 -15.17
CA GLU A 96 -1.47 -3.40 -16.20
C GLU A 96 -2.11 -3.52 -17.59
N LEU A 97 -2.52 -4.73 -17.97
CA LEU A 97 -3.19 -5.01 -19.25
C LEU A 97 -4.45 -4.16 -19.44
N VAL A 98 -5.25 -3.99 -18.39
CA VAL A 98 -6.48 -3.17 -18.45
C VAL A 98 -6.24 -1.67 -18.20
N GLY A 99 -4.99 -1.26 -17.97
CA GLY A 99 -4.61 0.13 -17.70
C GLY A 99 -5.07 0.66 -16.33
N LEU A 100 -5.38 -0.22 -15.37
CA LEU A 100 -5.86 0.14 -14.04
C LEU A 100 -4.70 0.16 -13.04
N ARG A 101 -4.34 1.34 -12.53
CA ARG A 101 -3.19 1.53 -11.64
C ARG A 101 -3.60 1.70 -10.19
N PHE A 102 -2.88 1.04 -9.30
CA PHE A 102 -2.99 1.17 -7.84
C PHE A 102 -1.63 1.50 -7.23
N GLU A 103 -1.66 2.22 -6.11
CA GLU A 103 -0.50 2.26 -5.22
C GLU A 103 -0.35 0.88 -4.57
N LEU A 104 0.88 0.41 -4.45
CA LEU A 104 1.19 -0.78 -3.66
C LEU A 104 1.64 -0.34 -2.27
N GLU A 105 1.27 -1.11 -1.25
CA GLU A 105 1.90 -0.99 0.05
C GLU A 105 3.28 -1.63 -0.05
N GLY A 106 4.32 -0.85 0.26
CA GLY A 106 5.67 -1.40 0.37
C GLY A 106 5.68 -2.46 1.47
N GLU A 107 6.36 -3.57 1.23
CA GLU A 107 6.68 -4.48 2.32
C GLU A 107 7.47 -3.69 3.36
N ALA A 108 7.16 -3.84 4.64
CA ALA A 108 8.07 -3.41 5.68
C ALA A 108 9.33 -4.22 5.46
N GLU A 109 10.39 -3.60 4.92
CA GLU A 109 11.70 -4.24 4.86
C GLU A 109 11.98 -4.72 6.28
N GLU A 110 12.02 -6.04 6.48
CA GLU A 110 12.57 -6.61 7.68
C GLU A 110 13.99 -6.06 7.76
N ARG A 111 14.17 -5.06 8.62
CA ARG A 111 15.42 -4.37 8.90
C ARG A 111 16.52 -5.42 8.93
N GLU A 112 17.33 -5.49 7.88
CA GLU A 112 18.48 -6.39 7.85
C GLU A 112 19.24 -6.13 9.17
N PRO A 113 19.52 -7.16 9.99
CA PRO A 113 20.23 -6.94 11.24
C PRO A 113 21.56 -6.28 10.88
N ALA A 114 21.82 -5.11 11.48
CA ALA A 114 23.07 -4.40 11.28
C ALA A 114 24.23 -5.38 11.50
N LEU A 115 24.95 -5.72 10.43
CA LEU A 115 26.15 -6.53 10.52
C LEU A 115 27.08 -5.81 11.51
N GLY A 116 27.26 -6.41 12.68
CA GLY A 116 28.08 -5.84 13.74
C GLY A 116 29.51 -5.69 13.24
N VAL A 117 29.90 -4.47 12.89
CA VAL A 117 31.30 -4.14 12.64
C VAL A 117 31.98 -4.02 14.00
N GLN A 118 32.61 -5.10 14.44
CA GLN A 118 33.66 -5.05 15.44
C GLN A 118 34.94 -5.55 14.78
N GLU A 119 35.78 -4.62 14.33
CA GLU A 119 37.21 -4.82 14.52
C GLU A 119 37.84 -3.48 14.91
N ALA A 120 38.18 -3.40 16.18
CA ALA A 120 39.06 -2.38 16.69
C ALA A 120 40.48 -2.70 16.21
N VAL A 121 41.11 -1.77 15.49
CA VAL A 121 42.56 -1.74 15.38
C VAL A 121 43.03 -0.53 16.17
N GLU A 122 43.61 -0.80 17.34
CA GLU A 122 44.21 0.19 18.23
C GLU A 122 45.42 0.90 17.58
N PRO A 123 45.69 2.15 17.99
CA PRO A 123 46.71 3.02 17.41
C PRO A 123 48.11 2.58 17.88
N GLY A 124 49.10 2.79 17.03
CA GLY A 124 50.45 2.26 17.23
C GLY A 124 51.22 2.84 18.42
N ASP A 125 52.23 2.08 18.87
CA ASP A 125 53.59 2.58 19.10
C ASP A 125 54.57 1.39 19.22
N ALA A 126 55.74 1.52 18.61
CA ALA A 126 56.97 0.85 19.02
C ALA A 126 58.15 1.55 18.34
N ALA A 127 58.74 2.49 19.07
CA ALA A 127 60.09 2.98 18.85
C ALA A 127 61.11 1.83 18.83
N VAL A 128 61.98 1.78 17.82
CA VAL A 128 63.46 1.85 17.88
C VAL A 128 63.98 2.26 16.50
#